data_AF-A0A1C5JEF7-F1
#
_entry.id   AF-A0A1C5JEF7-F1
#
_cell.length_a   1.000
_cell.length_b   1.000
_cell.length_c   1.000
_cell.angle_alpha   90.00
_cell.angle_beta   90.00
_cell.angle_gamma   90.00
#
_symmetry.space_group_name_H-M   'P 1'
#
loop_
_entity.id
_entity.type
_entity.pdbx_description
1 polymer ?
#
loop_
_entity_poly.entity_id
_entity_poly.type
_entity_poly.pdbx_seq_one_letter_code
_entity_poly.pdbx_strand_id
1 'polypeptide(L)'
;ERSFRMTKSDLAARPVFHRLEDSIQAHLTVVFAALAISREAQARSGLSINKILKTLRPLRSATITIGTQQVTAHPRIPTETRTLLTALGWRGH
;
A
#
# COMPACT_ATOMS: atom_id res chain seq x y z
N GLU A 1 -2.77 25.82 42.88
CA GLU A 1 -3.23 25.08 41.69
C GLU A 1 -4.20 25.95 40.89
N ARG A 2 -3.68 26.87 40.06
CA ARG A 2 -4.43 27.99 39.46
C ARG A 2 -3.98 28.27 38.02
N SER A 3 -3.60 27.24 37.26
CA SER A 3 -2.99 27.44 35.93
C SER A 3 -3.36 26.38 34.90
N PHE A 4 -4.63 25.99 34.84
CA PHE A 4 -5.18 25.32 33.65
C PHE A 4 -6.42 26.03 33.11
N ARG A 5 -6.32 27.36 33.01
CA ARG A 5 -7.22 28.15 32.19
C ARG A 5 -6.47 28.77 31.01
N MET A 6 -5.78 27.92 30.25
CA MET A 6 -5.51 28.26 28.85
C MET A 6 -6.83 28.12 28.11
N THR A 7 -7.41 29.25 27.74
CA THR A 7 -8.54 29.33 26.81
C THR A 7 -8.10 28.73 25.47
N LYS A 8 -8.89 27.80 24.93
CA LYS A 8 -8.70 27.18 23.59
C LYS A 8 -8.39 28.19 22.47
N SER A 9 -8.73 29.45 22.68
CA SER A 9 -8.51 30.60 21.82
C SER A 9 -7.07 31.11 21.76
N ASP A 10 -6.24 30.78 22.75
CA ASP A 10 -4.91 31.38 22.94
C ASP A 10 -3.77 30.53 22.35
N LEU A 11 -4.13 29.34 21.89
CA LEU A 11 -3.30 28.65 20.93
C LEU A 11 -3.51 29.40 19.62
N ALA A 12 -2.55 30.24 19.23
CA ALA A 12 -2.26 30.53 17.82
C ALA A 12 -1.83 29.23 17.10
N ALA A 13 -2.61 28.17 17.31
CA ALA A 13 -2.52 26.90 16.65
C ALA A 13 -2.93 27.17 15.22
N ARG A 14 -1.93 27.11 14.35
CA ARG A 14 -2.11 26.54 13.03
C ARG A 14 -3.18 25.43 13.13
N PRO A 15 -4.22 25.41 12.29
CA PRO A 15 -5.40 24.59 12.52
C PRO A 15 -4.99 23.11 12.69
N VAL A 16 -4.94 22.67 13.95
CA VAL A 16 -4.55 21.30 14.32
C VAL A 16 -5.72 20.38 14.02
N PHE A 17 -6.95 20.85 14.28
CA PHE A 17 -8.18 20.10 14.02
C PHE A 17 -8.42 19.87 12.52
N HIS A 18 -8.15 20.87 11.67
CA HIS A 18 -8.32 20.71 10.21
C HIS A 18 -7.35 19.66 9.63
N ARG A 19 -6.08 19.67 10.06
CA ARG A 19 -5.12 18.63 9.67
C ARG A 19 -5.48 17.25 10.22
N LEU A 20 -6.12 17.18 11.39
CA LEU A 20 -6.56 15.91 11.97
C LEU A 20 -7.72 15.31 11.17
N GLU A 21 -8.71 16.12 10.80
CA GLU A 21 -9.82 15.70 9.93
C GLU A 21 -9.29 15.21 8.58
N ASP A 22 -8.43 16.00 7.92
CA ASP A 22 -7.80 15.62 6.65
C ASP A 22 -7.01 14.31 6.78
N SER A 23 -6.25 14.15 7.87
CA SER A 23 -5.44 12.94 8.12
C SER A 23 -6.31 11.71 8.39
N ILE A 24 -7.42 11.86 9.13
CA ILE A 24 -8.38 10.78 9.39
C ILE A 24 -9.05 10.35 8.09
N GLN A 25 -9.54 11.30 7.30
CA GLN A 25 -10.20 11.01 6.03
C GLN A 25 -9.24 10.35 5.04
N ALA A 26 -8.01 10.85 4.94
CA ALA A 26 -6.97 10.24 4.11
C ALA A 26 -6.67 8.81 4.56
N HIS A 27 -6.51 8.58 5.87
CA HIS A 27 -6.23 7.26 6.42
C HIS A 27 -7.37 6.28 6.14
N LEU A 28 -8.61 6.66 6.44
CA LEU A 28 -9.79 5.84 6.19
C LEU A 28 -9.95 5.53 4.70
N THR A 29 -9.72 6.51 3.83
CA THR A 29 -9.77 6.33 2.37
C THR A 29 -8.75 5.28 1.92
N VAL A 30 -7.49 5.41 2.35
CA VAL A 30 -6.42 4.48 1.96
C VAL A 30 -6.66 3.08 2.51
N VAL A 31 -7.05 2.97 3.79
CA VAL A 31 -7.32 1.67 4.42
C VAL A 31 -8.54 0.99 3.78
N PHE A 32 -9.61 1.74 3.49
CA PHE A 32 -10.80 1.19 2.86
C PHE A 32 -10.53 0.75 1.41
N ALA A 33 -9.81 1.56 0.64
CA ALA A 33 -9.37 1.19 -0.70
C ALA A 33 -8.48 -0.06 -0.66
N ALA A 34 -7.49 -0.12 0.24
CA ALA A 34 -6.62 -1.28 0.41
C ALA A 34 -7.40 -2.54 0.80
N LEU A 35 -8.42 -2.40 1.67
CA LEU A 35 -9.29 -3.51 2.07
C LEU A 35 -10.15 -4.00 0.89
N ALA A 36 -10.77 -3.10 0.14
CA ALA A 36 -11.58 -3.44 -1.03
C ALA A 36 -10.75 -4.17 -2.09
N ILE A 37 -9.56 -3.65 -2.42
CA ILE A 37 -8.61 -4.29 -3.33
C ILE A 37 -8.20 -5.67 -2.82
N SER A 38 -7.91 -5.78 -1.52
CA SER A 38 -7.53 -7.07 -0.92
C SER A 38 -8.66 -8.08 -1.04
N ARG A 39 -9.90 -7.69 -0.72
CA ARG A 39 -11.07 -8.57 -0.81
C ARG A 39 -11.32 -9.04 -2.24
N GLU A 40 -11.23 -8.14 -3.21
CA GLU A 40 -11.39 -8.48 -4.63
C GLU A 40 -10.28 -9.44 -5.11
N ALA A 41 -9.02 -9.17 -4.76
CA ALA A 41 -7.91 -10.04 -5.12
C ALA A 41 -8.06 -11.44 -4.51
N GLN A 42 -8.55 -11.53 -3.27
CA GLN A 42 -8.85 -12.81 -2.62
C GLN A 42 -10.04 -13.51 -3.29
N ALA A 43 -11.10 -12.80 -3.65
CA ALA A 43 -12.27 -13.37 -4.33
C ALA A 43 -11.92 -13.95 -5.71
N ARG A 44 -11.08 -13.27 -6.49
CA ARG A 44 -10.65 -13.75 -7.81
C ARG A 44 -9.69 -14.94 -7.76
N SER A 45 -8.79 -14.96 -6.77
CA SER A 45 -7.73 -15.97 -6.71
C SER A 45 -8.02 -17.16 -5.79
N GLY A 46 -8.96 -17.01 -4.84
CA GLY A 46 -9.20 -17.97 -3.77
C GLY A 46 -8.08 -18.06 -2.73
N LEU A 47 -7.05 -17.20 -2.80
CA LEU A 47 -5.89 -17.23 -1.92
C LEU A 47 -5.99 -16.17 -0.81
N SER A 48 -5.28 -16.38 0.29
CA SER A 48 -5.11 -15.33 1.31
C SER A 48 -4.27 -14.17 0.78
N ILE A 49 -4.54 -12.94 1.23
CA ILE A 49 -3.77 -11.75 0.79
C ILE A 49 -2.27 -11.90 1.05
N ASN A 50 -1.87 -12.56 2.15
CA ASN A 50 -0.47 -12.83 2.46
C ASN A 50 0.17 -13.76 1.42
N LYS A 51 -0.53 -14.82 1.01
CA LYS A 51 -0.04 -15.74 -0.03
C LYS A 51 0.11 -15.01 -1.37
N ILE A 52 -0.89 -14.22 -1.77
CA ILE A 52 -0.82 -13.38 -2.98
C ILE A 52 0.42 -12.48 -2.95
N LEU A 53 0.62 -11.74 -1.85
CA LEU A 53 1.78 -10.84 -1.71
C LEU A 53 3.11 -11.58 -1.74
N LYS A 54 3.23 -12.74 -1.09
CA LYS A 54 4.45 -13.56 -1.11
C LYS A 54 4.76 -14.10 -2.50
N THR A 55 3.74 -14.55 -3.23
CA THR A 55 3.88 -15.09 -4.59
C THR A 55 4.25 -14.00 -5.60
N LEU A 56 3.70 -12.78 -5.45
CA LEU A 56 3.99 -11.65 -6.36
C LEU A 56 5.24 -10.85 -5.99
N ARG A 57 5.71 -10.90 -4.74
CA ARG A 57 6.89 -10.14 -4.26
C ARG A 57 8.15 -10.33 -5.12
N PRO A 58 8.51 -11.55 -5.57
CA PRO A 58 9.67 -11.76 -6.43
C PRO A 58 9.53 -11.18 -7.84
N LEU A 59 8.31 -10.85 -8.28
CA LEU A 59 8.05 -10.24 -9.60
C LEU A 59 8.25 -8.72 -9.61
N ARG A 60 8.68 -8.13 -8.51
CA ARG A 60 9.06 -6.73 -8.49
C ARG A 60 10.38 -6.60 -9.25
N SER A 61 10.42 -5.71 -10.23
CA SER A 61 11.68 -5.39 -10.92
C SER A 61 12.68 -4.87 -9.89
N ALA A 62 13.80 -5.57 -9.74
CA ALA A 62 14.88 -5.16 -8.87
C ALA A 62 15.98 -4.57 -9.74
N THR A 63 16.31 -3.30 -9.50
CA THR A 63 17.52 -2.69 -10.05
C THR A 63 18.69 -3.17 -9.19
N ILE A 64 19.47 -4.11 -9.71
CA ILE A 64 20.67 -4.62 -9.06
C ILE A 64 21.81 -3.67 -9.44
N THR A 65 22.48 -3.06 -8.47
CA THR A 65 23.66 -2.23 -8.72
C THR A 65 24.91 -3.08 -8.50
N ILE A 66 25.72 -3.27 -9.53
CA ILE A 66 27.01 -3.98 -9.47
C ILE A 66 28.10 -2.97 -9.82
N GLY A 67 28.80 -2.44 -8.82
CA GLY A 67 29.79 -1.38 -9.01
C GLY A 67 29.15 -0.09 -9.53
N THR A 68 29.60 0.41 -10.69
CA THR A 68 29.03 1.58 -11.38
C THR A 68 27.88 1.23 -12.33
N GLN A 69 27.56 -0.06 -12.52
CA GLN A 69 26.59 -0.52 -13.50
C GLN A 69 25.26 -0.86 -12.82
N GLN A 70 24.17 -0.24 -13.28
CA GLN A 70 22.82 -0.63 -12.89
C GLN A 70 22.27 -1.66 -13.88
N VAL A 71 21.93 -2.84 -13.38
CA VAL A 71 21.32 -3.91 -14.17
C VAL A 71 19.91 -4.12 -13.65
N THR A 72 18.91 -3.78 -14.47
CA THR A 72 17.51 -4.12 -14.19
C THR A 72 17.29 -5.59 -14.50
N ALA A 73 17.21 -6.41 -13.45
CA ALA A 73 16.89 -7.82 -13.60
C ALA A 73 15.38 -7.97 -13.84
N HIS A 74 15.02 -8.51 -15.02
CA HIS A 74 13.65 -8.86 -15.32
C HIS A 74 13.27 -10.12 -14.54
N PRO A 75 12.19 -10.10 -13.75
CA PRO A 75 11.79 -11.25 -12.97
C PRO A 75 11.31 -12.37 -13.90
N ARG A 76 11.88 -13.57 -13.74
CA ARG A 76 11.33 -14.78 -14.37
C ARG A 76 10.00 -15.09 -13.69
N ILE A 77 8.90 -15.14 -14.46
CA ILE A 77 7.56 -15.42 -13.96
C ILE A 77 7.37 -16.95 -13.95
N PRO A 78 7.30 -17.62 -12.78
CA PRO A 78 7.00 -19.05 -12.71
C PRO A 78 5.57 -19.33 -13.16
N THR A 79 5.31 -20.55 -13.66
CA THR A 79 3.99 -20.97 -14.18
C THR A 79 2.86 -20.79 -13.16
N GLU A 80 3.09 -21.15 -11.89
CA GLU A 80 2.10 -20.97 -10.82
C GLU A 80 1.72 -19.49 -10.63
N THR A 81 2.69 -18.59 -10.74
CA THR A 81 2.44 -17.15 -10.65
C THR A 81 1.71 -16.61 -11.86
N ARG A 82 1.88 -17.23 -13.04
CA ARG A 82 1.14 -16.85 -14.25
C ARG A 82 -0.35 -17.14 -14.15
N THR A 83 -0.74 -18.26 -13.53
CA THR A 83 -2.14 -18.57 -13.22
C THR A 83 -2.74 -17.53 -12.28
N LEU A 84 -1.99 -17.16 -11.22
CA LEU A 84 -2.41 -16.10 -10.30
C LEU A 84 -2.56 -14.74 -11.00
N LEU A 85 -1.59 -14.35 -11.82
CA LEU A 85 -1.64 -13.11 -12.61
C LEU A 85 -2.86 -13.08 -13.54
N THR A 86 -3.14 -14.20 -14.22
CA THR A 86 -4.31 -14.34 -15.10
C THR A 86 -5.61 -14.19 -14.32
N ALA A 87 -5.74 -14.84 -13.14
CA ALA A 87 -6.91 -14.70 -12.27
C ALA A 87 -7.12 -13.26 -11.78
N LEU A 88 -6.03 -12.50 -11.59
CA LEU A 88 -6.07 -11.08 -11.23
C LEU A 88 -6.34 -10.15 -12.43
N GLY A 89 -6.47 -10.69 -13.65
CA GLY A 89 -6.78 -9.93 -14.86
C GLY A 89 -5.57 -9.38 -15.61
N TRP A 90 -4.35 -9.83 -15.28
CA TRP A 90 -3.15 -9.49 -16.05
C TRP A 90 -3.14 -10.30 -17.36
N ARG A 91 -3.12 -9.59 -18.50
CA ARG A 91 -3.18 -10.21 -19.84
C ARG A 91 -1.82 -10.44 -20.50
N GLY A 92 -0.74 -9.88 -19.94
CA GLY A 92 0.61 -9.99 -20.48
C GLY A 92 0.79 -9.28 -21.84
N HIS A 93 1.91 -8.60 -22.00
CA HIS A 93 2.55 -8.33 -23.28
C HIS A 93 3.85 -9.11 -23.31
#